data_AF-A0A550H082-F1
#
_entry.id   AF-A0A550H082-F1
#
_cell.length_a   1.000
_cell.length_b   1.000
_cell.length_c   1.000
_cell.angle_alpha   90.00
_cell.angle_beta   90.00
_cell.angle_gamma   90.00
#
_symmetry.space_group_name_H-M   'P 1'
#
loop_
_entity.id
_entity.type
_entity.pdbx_description
1 polymer ?
#
loop_
_entity_poly.entity_id
_entity_poly.type
_entity_poly.pdbx_seq_one_letter_code
_entity_poly.pdbx_strand_id
1 'polypeptide(L)'
;MDEVLEMLDRTAKRIQKTLEKNKEKAANQTVAYEKIIHSKEATEEQKAKALMKKTLEADRLERLSSQLSLLYALQIFAFKVKVLEITVGNINEQLGKSGIFEKSKEIEEIKKNIDELKILVEAQFKSMKDIKEDQNNNLTYIH
;
A
#
# COMPACT_ATOMS: atom_id res chain seq x y z
N MET A 1 1.28 -15.92 6.65
CA MET A 1 1.02 -14.62 7.34
C MET A 1 2.27 -13.87 7.76
N ASP A 2 3.24 -14.50 8.42
CA ASP A 2 4.45 -13.78 8.91
C ASP A 2 5.28 -13.20 7.77
N GLU A 3 5.49 -14.01 6.73
CA GLU A 3 6.12 -13.57 5.48
C GLU A 3 5.33 -12.44 4.81
N VAL A 4 4.00 -12.53 4.76
CA VAL A 4 3.12 -11.51 4.18
C VAL A 4 3.26 -10.19 4.93
N LEU A 5 3.23 -10.22 6.26
CA LEU A 5 3.42 -9.05 7.11
C LEU A 5 4.81 -8.42 6.92
N GLU A 6 5.85 -9.24 6.85
CA GLU A 6 7.21 -8.77 6.61
C GLU A 6 7.36 -8.13 5.22
N MET A 7 6.80 -8.77 4.19
CA MET A 7 6.80 -8.23 2.84
C MET A 7 6.01 -6.93 2.72
N LEU A 8 4.85 -6.83 3.37
CA LEU A 8 4.04 -5.60 3.46
C LEU A 8 4.85 -4.47 4.11
N ASP A 9 5.49 -4.74 5.25
CA ASP A 9 6.33 -3.77 5.95
C ASP A 9 7.52 -3.30 5.08
N ARG A 10 8.27 -4.23 4.48
CA ARG A 10 9.39 -3.92 3.57
C ARG A 10 8.91 -3.10 2.37
N THR A 11 7.73 -3.36 1.84
CA THR A 11 7.17 -2.66 0.68
C THR A 11 6.69 -1.26 1.06
N ALA A 12 5.98 -1.13 2.19
CA ALA A 12 5.53 0.16 2.73
C ALA A 12 6.72 1.08 3.00
N LYS A 13 7.76 0.60 3.69
CA LYS A 13 9.00 1.36 3.94
C LYS A 13 9.67 1.85 2.66
N ARG A 14 9.71 1.00 1.62
CA ARG A 14 10.28 1.35 0.31
C ARG A 14 9.49 2.45 -0.40
N ILE A 15 8.16 2.35 -0.40
CA ILE A 15 7.28 3.36 -1.01
C ILE A 15 7.35 4.65 -0.21
N GLN A 16 7.33 4.59 1.13
CA GLN A 16 7.51 5.74 2.00
C GLN A 16 8.81 6.49 1.69
N LYS A 17 9.94 5.78 1.63
CA LYS A 17 11.23 6.38 1.25
C LYS A 17 11.20 7.03 -0.14
N THR A 18 10.47 6.43 -1.08
CA THR A 18 10.34 6.95 -2.46
C THR A 18 9.45 8.19 -2.50
N LEU A 19 8.35 8.19 -1.74
CA LEU A 19 7.45 9.33 -1.58
C LEU A 19 8.18 10.52 -0.97
N GLU A 20 8.91 10.33 0.14
CA GLU A 20 9.63 11.42 0.80
C GLU A 20 10.72 12.04 -0.11
N LYS A 21 11.50 11.21 -0.80
CA LYS A 21 12.46 11.69 -1.82
C LYS A 21 11.79 12.49 -2.94
N ASN A 22 10.64 12.02 -3.43
CA ASN A 22 9.92 12.70 -4.50
C ASN A 22 9.26 13.99 -4.01
N LYS A 23 8.79 14.07 -2.76
CA LYS A 23 8.26 15.30 -2.16
C LYS A 23 9.34 16.39 -2.12
N GLU A 24 10.54 16.04 -1.66
CA GLU A 24 11.68 16.96 -1.61
C GLU A 24 12.04 17.47 -3.01
N LYS A 25 12.11 16.56 -3.99
CA LYS A 25 12.38 16.92 -5.39
C LYS A 25 11.28 17.82 -5.97
N ALA A 26 10.01 17.46 -5.78
CA ALA A 26 8.86 18.21 -6.28
C ALA A 26 8.75 19.59 -5.64
N ALA A 27 9.10 19.74 -4.36
CA ALA A 27 9.13 21.04 -3.70
C ALA A 27 10.11 21.99 -4.42
N ASN A 28 11.31 21.53 -4.72
CA ASN A 28 12.31 22.32 -5.45
C ASN A 28 11.87 22.64 -6.89
N GLN A 29 11.28 21.67 -7.60
CA GLN A 29 10.81 21.84 -8.98
C GLN A 29 9.57 22.74 -9.07
N THR A 30 8.67 22.66 -8.08
CA THR A 30 7.46 23.49 -8.01
C THR A 30 7.81 24.96 -7.95
N VAL A 31 8.81 25.34 -7.17
CA VAL A 31 9.30 26.74 -7.11
C VAL A 31 9.82 27.19 -8.48
N ALA A 32 10.53 26.32 -9.21
CA ALA A 32 11.03 26.64 -10.54
C ALA A 32 9.88 26.80 -11.56
N TYR A 33 8.89 25.91 -11.55
CA TYR A 33 7.73 26.02 -12.43
C TYR A 33 6.88 27.25 -12.10
N GLU A 34 6.68 27.58 -10.82
CA GLU A 34 5.96 28.79 -10.42
C GLU A 34 6.62 30.06 -10.92
N LYS A 35 7.96 30.14 -10.90
CA LYS A 35 8.69 31.26 -11.49
C LYS A 35 8.43 31.39 -12.99
N ILE A 36 8.40 30.27 -13.73
CA ILE A 36 8.10 30.27 -15.17
C ILE A 36 6.65 30.71 -15.43
N ILE A 37 5.70 30.17 -14.68
CA ILE A 37 4.27 30.46 -14.81
C ILE A 37 3.98 31.95 -14.60
N HIS A 38 4.61 32.58 -13.60
CA HIS A 38 4.39 34.00 -13.27
C HIS A 38 5.36 34.95 -13.99
N SER A 39 6.31 34.44 -14.78
CA SER A 39 7.25 35.29 -15.50
C SER A 39 6.56 36.03 -16.64
N LYS A 40 6.85 37.34 -16.76
CA LYS A 40 6.43 38.17 -17.90
C LYS A 40 7.25 37.88 -19.16
N GLU A 41 8.42 37.27 -19.01
CA GLU A 41 9.36 36.96 -20.10
C GLU A 41 9.13 35.56 -20.70
N ALA A 42 8.35 34.71 -20.01
CA ALA A 42 8.03 33.37 -20.49
C ALA A 42 6.92 33.41 -21.55
N THR A 43 7.07 32.59 -22.60
CA THR A 43 6.01 32.39 -23.60
C THR A 43 4.84 31.61 -23.01
N GLU A 44 3.65 31.75 -23.61
CA GLU A 44 2.47 30.97 -23.19
C GLU A 44 2.70 29.45 -23.29
N GLU A 45 3.48 29.00 -24.28
CA GLU A 45 3.88 27.60 -24.40
C GLU A 45 4.76 27.14 -23.23
N GLN A 46 5.72 27.97 -22.81
CA GLN A 46 6.58 27.68 -21.65
C GLN A 46 5.79 27.62 -20.35
N LYS A 47 4.83 28.54 -20.17
CA LYS A 47 3.93 28.55 -19.00
C LYS A 47 3.03 27.32 -18.98
N ALA A 48 2.41 26.97 -20.11
CA ALA A 48 1.59 25.77 -20.24
C ALA A 48 2.38 24.50 -19.94
N LYS A 49 3.60 24.37 -20.47
CA LYS A 49 4.51 23.25 -20.20
C LYS A 49 4.90 23.16 -18.72
N ALA A 50 5.19 24.29 -18.09
CA ALA A 50 5.50 24.34 -16.66
C ALA A 50 4.30 23.93 -15.79
N LEU A 51 3.09 24.39 -16.15
CA LEU A 51 1.86 24.01 -15.47
C LEU A 51 1.59 22.50 -15.59
N MET A 52 1.67 21.94 -16.81
CA MET A 52 1.50 20.50 -17.04
C MET A 52 2.49 19.68 -16.22
N LYS A 53 3.78 20.06 -16.21
CA LYS A 53 4.80 19.36 -15.42
C LYS A 53 4.53 19.43 -13.92
N LYS A 54 4.13 20.60 -13.41
CA LYS A 54 3.75 20.77 -12.01
C LYS A 54 2.59 19.85 -11.63
N THR A 55 1.55 19.77 -12.46
CA THR A 55 0.40 18.88 -12.24
C THR A 55 0.81 17.41 -12.27
N LEU A 56 1.60 16.98 -13.26
CA LEU A 56 2.08 15.60 -13.35
C LEU A 56 2.91 15.17 -12.12
N GLU A 57 3.73 16.08 -11.58
CA GLU A 57 4.48 15.83 -10.35
C GLU A 57 3.55 15.68 -9.13
N ALA A 58 2.51 16.52 -9.03
CA ALA A 58 1.49 16.41 -7.98
C ALA A 58 0.72 15.08 -8.06
N ASP A 59 0.23 14.71 -9.25
CA ASP A 59 -0.48 13.44 -9.48
C ASP A 59 0.38 12.23 -9.12
N ARG A 60 1.68 12.29 -9.44
CA ARG A 60 2.64 11.23 -9.09
C ARG A 60 2.78 11.09 -7.57
N LEU A 61 2.84 12.19 -6.84
CA LEU A 61 2.92 12.18 -5.38
C LEU A 61 1.64 11.65 -4.74
N GLU A 62 0.49 12.08 -5.24
CA GLU A 62 -0.81 11.59 -4.77
C GLU A 62 -0.93 10.08 -4.98
N ARG A 63 -0.57 9.57 -6.17
CA ARG A 63 -0.57 8.13 -6.44
C ARG A 63 0.30 7.35 -5.46
N LEU A 64 1.52 7.82 -5.20
CA LEU A 64 2.42 7.17 -4.23
C LEU A 64 1.87 7.22 -2.81
N SER A 65 1.24 8.34 -2.42
CA SER A 65 0.58 8.50 -1.13
C SER A 65 -0.58 7.51 -0.98
N SER A 66 -1.45 7.41 -1.97
CA SER A 66 -2.58 6.47 -1.97
C SER A 66 -2.13 5.01 -1.94
N GLN A 67 -1.07 4.65 -2.68
CA GLN A 67 -0.45 3.32 -2.61
C GLN A 67 0.07 3.01 -1.21
N LEU A 68 0.71 3.98 -0.55
CA LEU A 68 1.23 3.80 0.81
C LEU A 68 0.09 3.61 1.82
N SER A 69 -0.97 4.42 1.72
CA SER A 69 -2.17 4.29 2.56
C SER A 69 -2.81 2.90 2.42
N LEU A 70 -2.94 2.39 1.19
CA LEU A 70 -3.48 1.06 0.93
C LEU A 70 -2.60 -0.04 1.55
N LEU A 71 -1.28 0.09 1.44
CA LEU A 71 -0.35 -0.85 2.07
C LEU A 71 -0.49 -0.89 3.59
N TYR A 72 -0.62 0.27 4.24
CA TYR A 72 -0.83 0.33 5.69
C TYR A 72 -2.17 -0.28 6.08
N ALA A 73 -3.24 -0.02 5.34
CA ALA A 73 -4.54 -0.66 5.57
C ALA A 73 -4.45 -2.19 5.49
N LEU A 74 -3.77 -2.70 4.44
CA LEU A 74 -3.56 -4.14 4.27
C LEU A 74 -2.67 -4.74 5.37
N GLN A 75 -1.63 -4.03 5.81
CA GLN A 75 -0.77 -4.46 6.92
C GLN A 75 -1.54 -4.56 8.24
N ILE A 76 -2.39 -3.57 8.55
CA ILE A 76 -3.26 -3.60 9.74
C ILE A 76 -4.22 -4.79 9.65
N PHE A 77 -4.85 -5.00 8.49
CA PHE A 77 -5.77 -6.09 8.29
C PHE A 77 -5.09 -7.46 8.45
N ALA A 78 -3.94 -7.67 7.80
CA ALA A 78 -3.13 -8.87 7.93
C ALA A 78 -2.73 -9.15 9.39
N PHE A 79 -2.39 -8.09 10.15
CA PHE A 79 -2.05 -8.21 11.56
C PHE A 79 -3.26 -8.66 12.39
N LYS A 80 -4.44 -8.10 12.13
CA LYS A 80 -5.69 -8.49 12.81
C LYS A 80 -6.06 -9.95 12.53
N VAL A 81 -5.90 -10.42 11.29
CA VAL A 81 -6.11 -11.83 10.94
C VAL A 81 -5.16 -12.74 11.72
N LYS A 82 -3.87 -12.39 11.82
CA LYS A 82 -2.91 -13.15 12.62
C LYS A 82 -3.26 -13.16 14.11
N VAL A 83 -3.72 -12.03 14.67
CA VAL A 83 -4.18 -11.98 16.07
C VAL A 83 -5.38 -12.89 16.30
N LEU A 84 -6.34 -12.91 15.36
CA LEU A 84 -7.49 -13.81 15.42
C LEU A 84 -7.07 -15.28 15.37
N GLU A 85 -6.16 -15.65 14.46
CA GLU A 85 -5.58 -17.00 14.35
C GLU A 85 -5.00 -17.47 15.69
N ILE A 86 -4.13 -16.65 16.31
CA ILE A 86 -3.51 -16.97 17.60
C ILE A 86 -4.57 -17.08 18.70
N THR A 87 -5.51 -16.14 18.76
CA THR A 87 -6.54 -16.09 19.81
C THR A 87 -7.46 -17.33 19.75
N VAL A 88 -7.93 -17.68 18.55
CA VAL A 88 -8.78 -18.86 18.34
C VAL A 88 -8.00 -20.14 18.59
N GLY A 89 -6.73 -20.21 18.20
CA GLY A 89 -5.83 -21.31 18.55
C GLY A 89 -5.73 -21.54 20.06
N ASN A 90 -5.51 -20.47 20.82
CA ASN A 90 -5.42 -20.54 22.29
C ASN A 90 -6.74 -20.97 22.94
N ILE A 91 -7.88 -20.45 22.47
CA ILE A 91 -9.21 -20.85 22.98
C ILE A 91 -9.44 -22.34 22.71
N ASN A 92 -9.13 -22.81 21.51
CA ASN A 92 -9.28 -24.21 21.14
C ASN A 92 -8.43 -25.14 22.04
N GLU A 93 -7.19 -24.75 22.33
CA GLU A 93 -6.31 -25.49 23.23
C GLU A 93 -6.87 -25.54 24.66
N GLN A 94 -7.38 -24.43 25.17
CA GLN A 94 -7.99 -24.35 26.50
C GLN A 94 -9.26 -25.21 26.62
N LEU A 95 -10.11 -25.24 25.59
CA LEU A 95 -11.30 -26.09 25.57
C LEU A 95 -10.95 -27.57 25.50
N GLY A 96 -9.91 -27.94 24.73
CA GLY A 96 -9.39 -29.30 24.72
C GLY A 96 -8.93 -29.75 26.11
N LYS A 97 -8.27 -28.85 26.86
CA LYS A 97 -7.84 -29.11 28.25
C LYS A 97 -9.00 -29.19 29.25
N SER A 98 -10.13 -28.53 28.98
CA SER A 98 -11.30 -28.53 29.88
C SER A 98 -12.28 -29.68 29.65
N GLY A 99 -12.05 -30.53 28.64
CA GLY A 99 -12.94 -31.65 28.30
C GLY A 99 -14.25 -31.23 27.62
N ILE A 100 -14.40 -29.94 27.26
CA ILE A 100 -15.59 -29.41 26.59
C ILE A 100 -15.41 -29.60 25.07
N PHE A 101 -15.79 -30.78 24.57
CA PHE A 101 -15.63 -31.16 23.15
C PHE A 101 -16.73 -30.61 22.22
N GLU A 102 -17.90 -30.26 22.77
CA GLU A 102 -19.09 -29.88 21.96
C GLU A 102 -18.94 -28.54 21.21
N LYS A 103 -18.04 -27.65 21.64
CA LYS A 103 -17.76 -26.36 20.96
C LYS A 103 -16.74 -26.45 19.82
N SER A 104 -16.29 -27.66 19.47
CA SER A 104 -15.29 -27.88 18.41
C SER A 104 -15.77 -27.40 17.03
N LYS A 105 -17.05 -27.60 16.68
CA LYS A 105 -17.60 -27.22 15.37
C LYS A 105 -17.59 -25.72 15.09
N GLU A 106 -18.02 -24.90 16.07
CA GLU A 106 -17.99 -23.43 15.92
C GLU A 106 -16.55 -22.93 15.75
N ILE A 107 -15.60 -23.52 16.47
CA ILE A 107 -14.18 -23.17 16.36
C ILE A 107 -13.60 -23.60 15.01
N GLU A 108 -13.98 -24.77 14.51
CA GLU A 108 -13.58 -25.21 13.17
C GLU A 108 -14.11 -24.28 12.08
N GLU A 109 -15.35 -23.82 12.18
CA GLU A 109 -15.91 -22.83 11.26
C GLU A 109 -15.17 -21.49 11.33
N ILE A 110 -14.86 -21.01 12.54
CA ILE A 110 -14.08 -19.78 12.72
C ILE A 110 -12.67 -19.94 12.14
N LYS A 111 -12.00 -21.09 12.33
CA LYS A 111 -10.69 -21.37 11.73
C LYS A 111 -10.75 -21.35 10.21
N LYS A 112 -11.79 -21.95 9.62
CA LYS A 112 -12.01 -21.91 8.17
C LYS A 112 -12.16 -20.48 7.67
N ASN A 113 -12.95 -19.65 8.36
CA ASN A 113 -13.11 -18.24 8.01
C ASN A 113 -11.76 -17.48 8.12
N ILE A 114 -10.93 -17.79 9.11
CA ILE A 114 -9.58 -17.22 9.24
C ILE A 114 -8.70 -17.62 8.05
N ASP A 115 -8.76 -18.87 7.60
CA ASP A 115 -7.99 -19.31 6.44
C ASP A 115 -8.47 -18.63 5.14
N GLU A 116 -9.78 -18.45 4.96
CA GLU A 116 -10.32 -17.65 3.84
C GLU A 116 -9.82 -16.21 3.89
N LEU A 117 -9.79 -15.58 5.07
CA LEU A 117 -9.23 -14.24 5.26
C LEU A 117 -7.74 -14.18 4.90
N LYS A 118 -6.95 -15.19 5.28
CA LYS A 118 -5.52 -15.28 4.95
C LYS A 118 -5.31 -15.35 3.43
N ILE A 119 -6.09 -16.18 2.73
CA ILE A 119 -6.08 -16.27 1.27
C ILE A 119 -6.38 -14.91 0.64
N LEU A 120 -7.40 -14.20 1.14
CA LEU A 120 -7.75 -12.87 0.63
C LEU A 120 -6.62 -11.86 0.84
N VAL A 121 -5.95 -11.86 2.00
CA VAL A 121 -4.79 -10.99 2.25
C VAL A 121 -3.65 -11.29 1.27
N GLU A 122 -3.35 -12.57 1.06
CA GLU A 122 -2.28 -13.01 0.16
C GLU A 122 -2.58 -12.65 -1.30
N ALA A 123 -3.82 -12.87 -1.75
CA ALA A 123 -4.29 -12.48 -3.08
C ALA A 123 -4.22 -10.97 -3.30
N GLN A 124 -4.66 -10.17 -2.31
CA GLN A 124 -4.61 -8.73 -2.39
C GLN A 124 -3.17 -8.21 -2.45
N PHE A 125 -2.28 -8.79 -1.65
CA PHE A 125 -0.85 -8.46 -1.71
C PHE A 125 -0.25 -8.78 -3.08
N LYS A 126 -0.57 -9.95 -3.64
CA LYS A 126 -0.08 -10.36 -4.97
C LYS A 126 -0.57 -9.43 -6.07
N SER A 127 -1.86 -9.09 -6.07
CA SER A 127 -2.43 -8.13 -7.02
C SER A 127 -1.74 -6.76 -6.96
N MET A 128 -1.41 -6.27 -5.76
CA MET A 128 -0.66 -5.02 -5.61
C MET A 128 0.77 -5.10 -6.15
N LYS A 129 1.41 -6.27 -6.06
CA LYS A 129 2.74 -6.51 -6.64
C LYS A 129 2.68 -6.50 -8.17
N ASP A 130 1.70 -7.19 -8.75
CA ASP A 130 1.53 -7.29 -10.21
C ASP A 130 1.26 -5.91 -10.83
N ILE A 131 0.41 -5.09 -10.20
CA ILE A 131 0.16 -3.70 -10.63
C ILE A 131 1.45 -2.87 -10.66
N LYS A 132 2.39 -3.13 -9.74
CA LYS A 132 3.66 -2.41 -9.68
C LYS A 132 4.64 -2.84 -10.78
N GLU A 133 4.64 -4.11 -11.16
CA GLU A 133 5.46 -4.63 -12.25
C GLU A 133 4.95 -4.12 -13.61
N ASP A 134 3.62 -4.09 -13.82
CA ASP A 134 3.02 -3.56 -15.04
C ASP A 134 3.19 -2.04 -15.19
N GLN A 135 3.20 -1.29 -14.08
CA GLN A 135 3.46 0.16 -14.11
C GLN A 135 4.89 0.51 -14.53
N ASN A 136 5.88 -0.33 -14.25
CA ASN A 136 7.25 -0.11 -14.73
C ASN A 136 7.38 -0.24 -16.25
N ASN A 137 6.54 -1.06 -16.88
CA ASN A 137 6.51 -1.21 -18.34
C ASN A 137 5.70 -0.08 -19.02
N ASN A 138 4.65 0.42 -18.35
CA ASN A 138 3.74 1.40 -18.92
C ASN A 138 4.12 2.88 -18.69
N LEU A 139 5.12 3.17 -17.83
CA LEU A 139 5.59 4.54 -17.58
C LEU A 139 6.65 5.04 -18.57
N THR A 140 6.85 4.34 -19.69
CA THR A 140 7.66 4.81 -20.84
C THR A 140 6.94 5.91 -21.64
N TYR A 141 6.28 6.84 -20.95
CA TYR A 141 5.72 8.02 -21.60
C TYR A 141 6.46 9.25 -21.11
N ILE A 142 7.06 9.92 -22.10
CA ILE A 142 7.78 11.20 -22.08
C ILE A 142 9.30 11.05 -21.82
N HIS A 143 10.02 10.74 -22.91
CA HIS A 143 11.39 11.21 -23.15
C HIS A 143 11.33 12.55 -23.89
#